data_AF-A0A661UCV3-F1
#
_entry.id   AF-A0A661UCV3-F1
#
_cell.length_a   1.000
_cell.length_b   1.000
_cell.length_c   1.000
_cell.angle_alpha   90.00
_cell.angle_beta   90.00
_cell.angle_gamma   90.00
#
_symmetry.space_group_name_H-M   'P 1'
#
loop_
_entity.id
_entity.type
_entity.pdbx_description
1 polymer ?
#
loop_
_entity_poly.entity_id
_entity_poly.type
_entity_poly.pdbx_seq_one_letter_code
_entity_poly.pdbx_strand_id
1 'polypeptide(L)'
;MCCVALGIKDQSERLGIRYDETSFVCVEVGYAFTAVMAVEDGRIIDGIGGTNGSLGFIACGGMDAEVAIRLKPPITQEVVFRGGIRDFAGGAIAPEDLAENCEALTLL
;
A
#
# COMPACT_ATOMS: atom_id res chain seq x y z
N MET A 1 -4.12 -4.79 8.47
CA MET A 1 -3.90 -5.62 9.71
C MET A 1 -4.81 -6.83 9.81
N CYS A 2 -6.14 -6.69 9.74
CA CYS A 2 -7.06 -7.84 9.77
C CYS A 2 -6.76 -8.85 8.63
N CYS A 3 -6.39 -8.35 7.45
CA CYS A 3 -5.98 -9.15 6.30
C CYS A 3 -4.76 -10.04 6.61
N VAL A 4 -3.81 -9.56 7.41
CA VAL A 4 -2.60 -10.32 7.79
C VAL A 4 -2.94 -11.45 8.75
N ALA A 5 -3.80 -11.18 9.74
CA ALA A 5 -4.29 -12.22 10.64
C ALA A 5 -5.06 -13.31 9.88
N LEU A 6 -5.87 -12.92 8.89
CA LEU A 6 -6.52 -13.86 7.99
C LEU A 6 -5.50 -14.64 7.14
N GLY A 7 -4.43 -14.00 6.67
CA GLY A 7 -3.35 -14.66 5.93
C GLY A 7 -2.58 -15.70 6.76
N ILE A 8 -2.34 -15.44 8.04
CA ILE A 8 -1.76 -16.42 8.98
C ILE A 8 -2.69 -17.64 9.09
N LYS A 9 -3.99 -17.40 9.29
CA LYS A 9 -4.98 -18.48 9.34
C LYS A 9 -5.02 -19.27 8.03
N ASP A 10 -5.09 -18.58 6.89
CA ASP A 10 -5.16 -19.17 5.56
C ASP A 10 -3.95 -20.05 5.24
N GLN A 11 -2.72 -19.54 5.47
CA GLN A 11 -1.51 -20.31 5.20
C GLN A 11 -1.43 -21.54 6.10
N SER A 12 -1.77 -21.41 7.39
CA SER A 12 -1.80 -22.53 8.34
C SER A 12 -2.77 -23.64 7.89
N GLU A 13 -4.00 -23.27 7.52
CA GLU A 13 -5.01 -24.24 7.06
C GLU A 13 -4.65 -24.86 5.71
N ARG A 14 -4.18 -24.05 4.76
CA ARG A 14 -3.83 -24.49 3.40
C ARG A 14 -2.63 -25.43 3.36
N LEU A 15 -1.66 -25.22 4.26
CA LEU A 15 -0.43 -26.02 4.31
C LEU A 15 -0.45 -27.09 5.42
N GLY A 16 -1.43 -27.06 6.32
CA GLY A 16 -1.51 -28.00 7.45
C GLY A 16 -0.41 -27.81 8.49
N ILE A 17 0.08 -26.57 8.65
CA ILE A 17 1.13 -26.19 9.59
C ILE A 17 0.55 -25.40 10.76
N ARG A 18 1.28 -25.31 11.88
CA ARG A 18 0.86 -24.47 13.01
C ARG A 18 0.97 -22.98 12.65
N TYR A 19 0.27 -22.13 13.40
CA TYR A 19 0.35 -20.68 13.19
C TYR A 19 1.77 -20.13 13.36
N ASP A 20 2.56 -20.68 14.29
CA ASP A 20 3.95 -20.29 14.54
C ASP A 20 4.93 -20.79 13.47
N GLU A 21 4.45 -21.49 12.44
CA GLU A 21 5.23 -21.92 11.29
C GLU A 21 4.89 -21.10 10.02
N THR A 22 4.00 -20.11 10.14
CA THR A 22 3.57 -19.26 9.01
C THR A 22 4.54 -18.09 8.80
N SER A 23 5.01 -17.94 7.56
CA SER A 23 5.91 -16.86 7.15
C SER A 23 5.58 -16.42 5.73
N PHE A 24 5.35 -15.11 5.54
CA PHE A 24 4.97 -14.51 4.26
C PHE A 24 5.06 -12.97 4.29
N VAL A 25 5.04 -12.36 3.11
CA VAL A 25 4.83 -10.91 2.96
C VAL A 25 3.41 -10.68 2.45
N CYS A 26 2.65 -9.85 3.15
CA CYS A 26 1.29 -9.46 2.79
C CYS A 26 1.29 -8.07 2.17
N VAL A 27 0.78 -7.95 0.93
CA VAL A 27 0.55 -6.66 0.28
C VAL A 27 -0.94 -6.35 0.31
N GLU A 28 -1.32 -5.32 1.05
CA GLU A 28 -2.68 -4.79 1.13
C GLU A 28 -2.79 -3.63 0.13
N VAL A 29 -3.30 -3.92 -1.07
CA VAL A 29 -3.50 -2.91 -2.13
C VAL A 29 -4.88 -2.28 -1.97
N GLY A 30 -4.92 -1.06 -1.43
CA GLY A 30 -6.13 -0.26 -1.33
C GLY A 30 -6.26 0.76 -2.45
N TYR A 31 -7.44 1.36 -2.56
CA TYR A 31 -7.68 2.44 -3.53
C TYR A 31 -6.87 3.71 -3.20
N ALA A 32 -6.83 4.10 -1.93
CA ALA A 32 -6.07 5.29 -1.53
C ALA A 32 -4.64 4.95 -1.13
N PHE A 33 -4.45 3.91 -0.33
CA PHE A 33 -3.15 3.59 0.26
C PHE A 33 -2.84 2.11 0.10
N THR A 34 -1.55 1.83 0.01
CA THR A 34 -1.00 0.47 0.00
C THR A 34 -0.26 0.23 1.31
N ALA A 35 -0.28 -1.01 1.79
CA ALA A 35 0.55 -1.44 2.91
C ALA A 35 1.24 -2.76 2.57
N VAL A 36 2.44 -2.95 3.12
CA VAL A 36 3.21 -4.19 3.04
C VAL A 36 3.59 -4.60 4.46
N MET A 37 3.30 -5.85 4.82
CA MET A 37 3.54 -6.38 6.16
C MET A 37 4.34 -7.68 6.06
N ALA A 38 5.41 -7.81 6.84
CA ALA A 38 6.20 -9.02 6.92
C ALA A 38 5.77 -9.86 8.12
N VAL A 39 5.51 -11.15 7.87
CA VAL A 39 5.20 -12.16 8.89
C VAL A 39 6.31 -13.20 8.93
N GLU A 40 6.81 -13.46 10.13
CA GLU A 40 7.76 -14.53 10.44
C GLU A 40 7.29 -15.25 11.71
N ASP A 41 7.30 -16.58 11.68
CA ASP A 41 6.90 -17.46 12.79
C ASP A 41 5.52 -17.08 13.39
N GLY A 42 4.55 -16.77 12.52
CA GLY A 42 3.19 -16.38 12.90
C GLY A 42 3.07 -15.00 13.52
N ARG A 43 4.10 -14.16 13.43
CA ARG A 43 4.13 -12.81 14.02
C ARG A 43 4.44 -11.77 12.96
N ILE A 44 3.79 -10.63 13.08
CA ILE A 44 4.15 -9.45 12.29
C ILE A 44 5.45 -8.90 12.85
N ILE A 45 6.52 -8.93 12.04
CA ILE A 45 7.85 -8.46 12.44
C ILE A 45 8.16 -7.05 11.92
N ASP A 46 7.53 -6.65 10.81
CA ASP A 46 7.72 -5.34 10.20
C ASP A 46 6.51 -4.97 9.34
N GLY A 47 6.37 -3.68 9.02
CA GLY A 47 5.34 -3.18 8.15
C GLY A 47 5.48 -1.73 7.76
N ILE A 48 5.07 -1.41 6.54
CA ILE A 48 5.02 -0.06 6.00
C ILE A 48 3.69 0.16 5.29
N GLY A 49 3.09 1.35 5.41
CA GLY A 49 1.82 1.65 4.74
C GLY A 49 1.24 3.02 5.06
N GLY A 50 0.06 3.28 4.50
CA GLY A 50 -0.62 4.57 4.66
C GLY A 50 0.20 5.70 4.05
N THR A 51 0.30 6.83 4.77
CA THR A 51 1.09 8.00 4.33
C THR A 51 2.60 7.83 4.51
N ASN A 52 3.05 6.70 5.04
CA ASN A 52 4.47 6.33 5.08
C ASN A 52 4.81 5.25 4.04
N GLY A 53 3.81 4.76 3.30
CA GLY A 53 3.97 3.73 2.28
C GLY A 53 4.34 4.26 0.90
N SER A 54 4.30 3.36 -0.07
CA SER A 54 4.42 3.69 -1.49
C SER A 54 3.25 4.56 -1.98
N LEU A 55 3.33 4.98 -3.24
CA LEU A 55 2.21 5.61 -3.93
C LEU A 55 0.99 4.68 -3.89
N GLY A 56 -0.17 5.27 -3.61
CA GLY A 56 -1.44 4.60 -3.78
C GLY A 56 -2.06 4.95 -5.13
N PHE A 57 -3.22 4.35 -5.42
CA PHE A 57 -3.91 4.66 -6.68
C PHE A 57 -4.35 6.14 -6.73
N ILE A 58 -4.77 6.73 -5.61
CA ILE A 58 -5.05 8.18 -5.53
C ILE A 58 -4.14 8.96 -4.58
N ALA A 59 -3.50 8.35 -3.58
CA ALA A 59 -2.67 9.09 -2.62
C ALA A 59 -1.19 9.18 -3.02
N CYS A 60 -0.52 10.25 -2.61
CA CYS A 60 0.91 10.49 -2.88
C CYS A 60 1.87 9.57 -2.12
N GLY A 61 1.38 8.80 -1.14
CA GLY A 61 2.24 8.02 -0.24
C GLY A 61 3.12 8.90 0.65
N GLY A 62 4.34 8.42 0.94
CA GLY A 62 5.36 9.14 1.70
C GLY A 62 5.69 10.52 1.14
N MET A 63 5.72 11.53 2.00
CA MET A 63 6.12 12.90 1.64
C MET A 63 7.35 13.34 2.44
N ASP A 64 8.35 13.85 1.73
CA ASP A 64 9.53 14.47 2.35
C ASP A 64 9.12 15.71 3.17
N ALA A 65 9.69 15.83 4.37
CA ALA A 65 9.34 16.91 5.29
C ALA A 65 9.73 18.31 4.75
N GLU A 66 10.79 18.44 3.96
CA GLU A 66 11.17 19.70 3.32
C GLU A 66 10.15 20.16 2.27
N VAL A 67 9.49 19.22 1.61
CA VAL A 67 8.36 19.50 0.71
C VAL A 67 7.16 19.92 1.54
N ALA A 68 6.83 19.14 2.57
CA ALA A 68 5.68 19.37 3.44
C ALA A 68 5.64 20.79 4.02
N ILE A 69 6.76 21.27 4.57
CA ILE A 69 6.84 22.59 5.21
C ILE A 69 6.82 23.76 4.19
N ARG A 70 7.07 23.50 2.90
CA ARG A 70 7.11 24.53 1.84
C ARG A 70 5.82 24.62 1.04
N LEU A 71 4.88 23.68 1.20
CA LEU A 71 3.61 23.70 0.51
C LEU A 71 2.77 24.94 0.86
N LYS A 72 2.17 25.55 -0.17
CA LYS A 72 1.22 26.65 -0.06
C LYS A 72 0.01 26.32 -0.96
N PRO A 73 -1.19 26.04 -0.40
CA PRO A 73 -1.52 26.01 1.03
C PRO A 73 -0.81 24.87 1.80
N PRO A 74 -0.81 24.89 3.14
CA PRO A 74 -0.28 23.79 3.97
C PRO A 74 -0.94 22.44 3.64
N ILE A 75 -0.32 21.34 4.06
CA ILE A 75 -0.86 19.99 3.85
C ILE A 75 -2.29 19.89 4.39
N THR A 76 -3.18 19.41 3.53
CA THR A 76 -4.55 19.03 3.86
C THR A 76 -4.78 17.57 3.51
N GLN A 77 -5.91 17.00 3.93
CA GLN A 77 -6.31 15.66 3.49
C GLN A 77 -6.41 15.58 1.96
N GLU A 78 -6.88 16.63 1.29
CA GLU A 78 -6.96 16.65 -0.18
C GLU A 78 -5.57 16.49 -0.81
N VAL A 79 -4.55 17.16 -0.26
CA VAL A 79 -3.16 17.02 -0.74
C VAL A 79 -2.66 15.58 -0.58
N VAL A 80 -2.95 14.92 0.55
CA VAL A 80 -2.54 13.54 0.80
C VAL A 80 -3.22 12.56 -0.16
N PHE A 81 -4.47 12.81 -0.55
CA PHE A 81 -5.27 11.97 -1.46
C PHE A 81 -5.13 12.37 -2.94
N ARG A 82 -4.04 13.06 -3.28
CA ARG A 82 -3.67 13.44 -4.65
C ARG A 82 -2.21 13.08 -4.90
N GLY A 83 -1.79 13.11 -6.16
CA GLY A 83 -0.44 12.74 -6.59
C GLY A 83 -0.21 11.22 -6.64
N GLY A 84 -1.27 10.42 -6.57
CA GLY A 84 -1.20 8.97 -6.77
C GLY A 84 -1.13 8.58 -8.26
N ILE A 85 -1.16 7.28 -8.52
CA ILE A 85 -1.00 6.71 -9.87
C ILE A 85 -2.07 7.23 -10.84
N ARG A 86 -3.31 7.43 -10.38
CA ARG A 86 -4.39 7.99 -11.21
C ARG A 86 -4.03 9.38 -11.75
N ASP A 87 -3.41 10.23 -10.93
CA ASP A 87 -3.02 11.57 -11.36
C ASP A 87 -1.86 11.51 -12.36
N PHE A 88 -0.92 10.56 -12.19
CA PHE A 88 0.12 10.28 -13.17
C PHE A 88 -0.46 9.80 -14.51
N ALA A 89 -1.46 8.94 -14.49
CA ALA A 89 -2.10 8.36 -15.68
C ALA A 89 -3.12 9.29 -16.38
N GLY A 90 -3.26 10.56 -15.95
CA GLY A 90 -4.15 11.54 -16.60
C GLY A 90 -5.56 11.68 -15.99
N GLY A 91 -5.80 11.10 -14.80
CA GLY A 91 -6.93 11.44 -13.94
C GLY A 91 -8.26 10.71 -14.17
N ALA A 92 -8.45 10.09 -15.34
CA ALA A 92 -9.72 9.48 -15.76
C ALA A 92 -9.63 7.95 -15.93
N ILE A 93 -8.97 7.27 -15.00
CA ILE A 93 -8.84 5.81 -14.98
C ILE A 93 -9.38 5.21 -13.68
N ALA A 94 -9.84 3.96 -13.77
CA ALA A 94 -10.10 3.07 -12.65
C ALA A 94 -8.89 2.13 -12.41
N PRO A 95 -8.80 1.46 -11.24
CA PRO A 95 -7.71 0.53 -10.95
C PRO A 95 -7.57 -0.61 -11.97
N GLU A 96 -8.68 -1.07 -12.54
CA GLU A 96 -8.71 -2.14 -13.54
C GLU A 96 -8.03 -1.72 -14.86
N ASP A 97 -8.10 -0.42 -15.19
CA ASP A 97 -7.51 0.14 -16.40
C ASP A 97 -5.97 0.24 -16.32
N LEU A 98 -5.39 0.07 -15.12
CA LEU A 98 -3.94 0.18 -14.91
C LEU A 98 -3.14 -0.85 -15.71
N ALA A 99 -3.72 -2.01 -15.96
CA ALA A 99 -3.11 -3.08 -16.75
C ALA A 99 -2.79 -2.64 -18.20
N GLU A 100 -3.52 -1.63 -18.71
CA GLU A 100 -3.34 -1.08 -20.05
C GLU A 100 -2.32 0.07 -20.09
N ASN A 101 -1.84 0.53 -18.92
CA ASN A 101 -0.96 1.68 -18.79
C ASN A 101 0.43 1.26 -18.28
N CYS A 102 1.27 0.77 -19.20
CA CYS A 102 2.60 0.23 -18.91
C CYS A 102 3.52 1.19 -18.13
N GLU A 103 3.42 2.50 -18.37
CA GLU A 103 4.24 3.48 -17.64
C GLU A 103 3.76 3.62 -16.19
N ALA A 104 2.45 3.70 -15.95
CA ALA A 104 1.88 3.82 -14.61
C ALA A 104 2.19 2.59 -13.74
N LEU A 105 2.29 1.40 -14.34
CA LEU A 105 2.68 0.16 -13.64
C LEU A 105 4.09 0.20 -13.04
N THR A 106 4.99 1.05 -13.55
CA THR A 106 6.36 1.18 -13.00
C THR A 106 6.42 1.90 -11.65
N LEU A 107 5.30 2.47 -11.20
CA LEU A 107 5.20 3.22 -9.94
C LEU A 107 4.70 2.37 -8.75
N LEU A 108 4.36 1.10 -8.99
CA LEU A 108 3.95 0.11 -7.98
C LEU A 108 5.13 -0.75 -7.53
#